data_AF-A0A8H8SLB6-F1
#
_entry.id   AF-A0A8H8SLB6-F1
#
_cell.length_a   1.000
_cell.length_b   1.000
_cell.length_c   1.000
_cell.angle_alpha   90.00
_cell.angle_beta   90.00
_cell.angle_gamma   90.00
#
_symmetry.space_group_name_H-M   'P 1'
#
loop_
_entity.id
_entity.type
_entity.pdbx_description
1 polymer ?
#
loop_
_entity_poly.entity_id
_entity_poly.type
_entity_poly.pdbx_seq_one_letter_code
_entity_poly.pdbx_strand_id
1 'polypeptide(L)'
;MHFSILLSFATVATSWVLPNNDNTCAKPQIRKEWRKLEDQEKRAFLDAVKCLSYTPHGTLELTNATPGIPPYRYISSKYDDFVYTHMDTNVKDHFTALFLPWHRWFLWQFEKTLQDQCGYEGALPYWDWSKDTETGIHNSPIFNSSATYGLGTLPTSATNYTITDGAFWNITRAYPKPHIIQRNFTTQPFKTQPFPFAFKDHEMTAATTFAPERM
;
A
#
# COMPACT_ATOMS: atom_id res chain seq x y z
N MET A 1 32.77 -62.07 -25.51
CA MET A 1 32.68 -61.16 -24.33
C MET A 1 31.83 -59.97 -24.75
N HIS A 2 30.67 -59.75 -24.13
CA HIS A 2 30.03 -58.46 -23.86
C HIS A 2 28.73 -58.75 -23.09
N PHE A 3 28.78 -58.51 -21.77
CA PHE A 3 27.61 -58.57 -20.89
C PHE A 3 27.08 -57.14 -20.75
N SER A 4 25.86 -56.89 -21.24
CA SER A 4 25.14 -55.65 -20.99
C SER A 4 24.31 -55.80 -19.72
N ILE A 5 24.65 -55.03 -18.68
CA ILE A 5 23.87 -54.97 -17.43
C ILE A 5 22.95 -53.76 -17.54
N LEU A 6 21.64 -53.99 -17.57
CA LEU A 6 20.61 -52.97 -17.43
C LEU A 6 20.42 -52.66 -15.93
N LEU A 7 20.88 -51.49 -15.47
CA LEU A 7 20.52 -50.96 -14.16
C LEU A 7 19.18 -50.23 -14.25
N SER A 8 18.14 -50.82 -13.65
CA SER A 8 16.88 -50.11 -13.40
C SER A 8 17.03 -49.21 -12.17
N PHE A 9 17.02 -47.90 -12.37
CA PHE A 9 16.91 -46.94 -11.27
C PHE A 9 15.44 -46.84 -10.84
N ALA A 10 15.10 -47.48 -9.71
CA ALA A 10 13.83 -47.23 -9.04
C ALA A 10 13.91 -45.90 -8.29
N THR A 11 13.21 -44.88 -8.78
CA THR A 11 13.02 -43.62 -8.06
C THR A 11 12.02 -43.84 -6.92
N VAL A 12 12.52 -43.98 -5.70
CA VAL A 12 11.68 -43.94 -4.50
C VAL A 12 11.31 -42.47 -4.26
N ALA A 13 10.10 -42.09 -4.65
CA ALA A 13 9.51 -40.81 -4.26
C ALA A 13 9.19 -40.88 -2.76
N THR A 14 10.12 -40.45 -1.91
CA THR A 14 9.83 -40.19 -0.51
C THR A 14 8.95 -38.95 -0.45
N SER A 15 7.66 -39.13 -0.29
CA SER A 15 6.74 -38.05 0.08
C SER A 15 7.14 -37.56 1.47
N TRP A 16 7.87 -36.45 1.54
CA TRP A 16 8.05 -35.71 2.78
C TRP A 16 6.67 -35.20 3.18
N VAL A 17 6.02 -35.86 4.13
CA VAL A 17 4.88 -35.28 4.84
C VAL A 17 5.46 -34.10 5.59
N LEU A 18 5.26 -32.89 5.06
CA LEU A 18 5.58 -31.67 5.79
C LEU A 18 4.82 -31.76 7.12
N PRO A 19 5.50 -31.68 8.28
CA PRO A 19 4.81 -31.68 9.56
C PRO A 19 3.78 -30.55 9.53
N ASN A 20 2.51 -30.92 9.72
CA ASN A 20 1.43 -29.97 9.87
C ASN A 20 1.62 -29.30 11.24
N ASN A 21 2.46 -28.26 11.28
CA ASN A 21 2.51 -27.36 12.41
C ASN A 21 1.18 -26.63 12.42
N ASP A 22 0.21 -27.17 13.16
CA ASP A 22 -1.01 -26.47 13.62
C ASP A 22 -0.63 -25.33 14.58
N ASN A 23 0.28 -24.44 14.15
CA ASN A 23 0.52 -23.16 14.79
C ASN A 23 -0.64 -22.25 14.43
N THR A 24 -1.82 -22.56 14.96
CA THR A 24 -2.97 -21.67 14.90
C THR A 24 -2.58 -20.35 15.55
N CYS A 25 -2.78 -19.24 14.83
CA CYS A 25 -2.58 -17.90 15.38
C CYS A 25 -3.55 -17.71 16.55
N ALA A 26 -3.03 -17.77 17.78
CA ALA A 26 -3.87 -17.74 18.98
C ALA A 26 -4.60 -16.39 19.17
N LYS A 27 -4.04 -15.31 18.62
CA LYS A 27 -4.56 -13.94 18.73
C LYS A 27 -4.34 -13.18 17.41
N PRO A 28 -5.16 -13.43 16.39
CA PRO A 28 -5.05 -12.70 15.14
C PRO A 28 -5.42 -11.22 15.38
N GLN A 29 -4.63 -10.32 14.80
CA GLN A 29 -4.94 -8.90 14.80
C GLN A 29 -6.17 -8.63 13.93
N ILE A 30 -7.08 -7.77 14.42
CA ILE A 30 -8.33 -7.44 13.72
C ILE A 30 -8.20 -6.07 13.06
N ARG A 31 -8.16 -6.04 11.73
CA ARG A 31 -8.20 -4.81 10.95
C ARG A 31 -9.63 -4.28 10.91
N LYS A 32 -9.82 -3.04 11.34
CA LYS A 32 -11.14 -2.38 11.39
C LYS A 32 -11.29 -1.43 10.21
N GLU A 33 -12.53 -1.28 9.77
CA GLU A 33 -12.89 -0.26 8.79
C GLU A 33 -12.72 1.14 9.43
N TRP A 34 -12.22 2.13 8.68
CA TRP A 34 -11.92 3.48 9.18
C TRP A 34 -13.02 4.12 10.03
N ARG A 35 -14.30 3.95 9.65
CA ARG A 35 -15.46 4.53 10.36
C ARG A 35 -15.80 3.82 11.66
N LYS A 36 -15.25 2.62 11.86
CA LYS A 36 -15.39 1.82 13.08
C LYS A 36 -14.27 2.07 14.08
N LEU A 37 -13.26 2.86 13.73
CA LEU A 37 -12.25 3.31 14.68
C LEU A 37 -12.80 4.46 15.51
N GLU A 38 -12.50 4.44 16.79
CA GLU A 38 -12.62 5.60 17.67
C GLU A 38 -11.60 6.68 17.26
N ASP A 39 -11.85 7.94 17.60
CA ASP A 39 -10.95 9.03 17.23
C ASP A 39 -9.56 8.89 17.88
N GLN A 40 -9.47 8.25 19.05
CA GLN A 40 -8.20 7.90 19.68
C GLN A 40 -7.45 6.83 18.88
N GLU A 41 -8.14 5.81 18.35
CA GLU A 41 -7.53 4.78 17.50
C GLU A 41 -7.03 5.37 16.18
N LYS A 42 -7.82 6.26 15.55
CA LYS A 42 -7.39 7.01 14.36
C LYS A 42 -6.15 7.84 14.68
N ARG A 43 -6.17 8.62 15.75
CA ARG A 43 -5.01 9.42 16.18
C ARG A 43 -3.77 8.56 16.39
N ALA A 44 -3.87 7.46 17.11
CA ALA A 44 -2.73 6.56 17.37
C ALA A 44 -2.11 6.03 16.07
N PHE A 45 -2.93 5.67 15.09
CA PHE A 45 -2.45 5.28 13.77
C PHE A 45 -1.75 6.44 13.04
N LEU A 46 -2.36 7.63 13.00
CA LEU A 46 -1.79 8.79 12.29
C LEU A 46 -0.49 9.27 12.94
N ASP A 47 -0.41 9.27 14.26
CA ASP A 47 0.79 9.66 15.01
C ASP A 47 1.94 8.67 14.80
N ALA A 48 1.65 7.37 14.70
CA ALA A 48 2.67 6.37 14.33
C ALA A 48 3.18 6.58 12.89
N VAL A 49 2.30 6.88 11.94
CA VAL A 49 2.71 7.20 10.56
C VAL A 49 3.53 8.49 10.49
N LYS A 50 3.15 9.52 11.26
CA LYS A 50 3.97 10.74 11.41
C LYS A 50 5.34 10.41 11.99
N CYS A 51 5.41 9.59 13.03
CA CYS A 51 6.67 9.15 13.63
C CYS A 51 7.62 8.55 12.57
N LEU A 52 7.16 7.62 11.73
CA LEU A 52 7.99 7.06 10.65
C LEU A 52 8.49 8.09 9.64
N SER A 53 7.82 9.23 9.52
CA SER A 53 8.21 10.33 8.65
C SER A 53 9.38 11.15 9.21
N TYR A 54 9.70 10.97 10.50
CA TYR A 54 10.84 11.59 11.19
C TYR A 54 11.88 10.57 11.66
N THR A 55 11.54 9.28 11.66
CA THR A 55 12.50 8.20 11.91
C THR A 55 13.53 8.13 10.79
N PRO A 56 14.84 8.03 11.10
CA PRO A 56 15.88 7.86 10.07
C PRO A 56 15.62 6.66 9.18
N HIS A 57 15.92 6.81 7.89
CA HIS A 57 15.83 5.71 6.93
C HIS A 57 16.85 4.59 7.26
N GLY A 58 16.54 3.36 6.85
CA GLY A 58 17.42 2.21 7.04
C GLY A 58 18.38 1.98 5.88
N THR A 59 19.20 0.94 6.02
CA THR A 59 19.91 0.34 4.88
C THR A 59 18.92 -0.49 4.08
N LEU A 60 18.79 -0.18 2.79
CA LEU A 60 17.95 -0.92 1.85
C LEU A 60 18.83 -1.73 0.90
N GLU A 61 18.46 -2.99 0.68
CA GLU A 61 19.03 -3.81 -0.39
C GLU A 61 18.33 -3.43 -1.70
N LEU A 62 19.01 -2.65 -2.53
CA LEU A 62 18.45 -2.13 -3.77
C LEU A 62 18.43 -3.24 -4.83
N THR A 63 17.24 -3.61 -5.30
CA THR A 63 17.12 -4.61 -6.36
C THR A 63 17.33 -3.99 -7.74
N ASN A 64 17.09 -2.67 -7.86
CA ASN A 64 17.11 -1.93 -9.12
C ASN A 64 16.21 -2.59 -10.17
N ALA A 65 15.08 -3.17 -9.72
CA ALA A 65 14.18 -3.93 -10.58
C ALA A 65 13.38 -3.00 -11.50
N THR A 66 13.04 -1.79 -11.04
CA THR A 66 12.35 -0.77 -11.83
C THR A 66 13.35 0.32 -12.26
N PRO A 67 13.66 0.44 -13.56
CA PRO A 67 14.61 1.44 -14.04
C PRO A 67 14.10 2.89 -13.86
N GLY A 68 15.04 3.82 -13.68
CA GLY A 68 14.76 5.27 -13.74
C GLY A 68 14.14 5.88 -12.49
N ILE A 69 14.06 5.13 -11.38
CA ILE A 69 13.63 5.70 -10.10
C ILE A 69 14.76 6.54 -9.46
N PRO A 70 14.48 7.70 -8.85
CA PRO A 70 15.50 8.47 -8.16
C PRO A 70 16.11 7.68 -6.99
N PRO A 71 17.39 7.91 -6.63
CA PRO A 71 17.94 7.36 -5.39
C PRO A 71 17.28 8.02 -4.17
N TYR A 72 17.20 7.30 -3.04
CA TYR A 72 16.86 7.92 -1.76
C TYR A 72 17.95 8.93 -1.36
N ARG A 73 17.60 9.88 -0.49
CA ARG A 73 18.49 10.98 -0.06
C ARG A 73 18.80 10.85 1.42
N TYR A 74 19.83 11.55 1.90
CA TYR A 74 20.13 11.61 3.34
C TYR A 74 18.97 12.20 4.17
N ILE A 75 18.08 12.98 3.55
CA ILE A 75 16.87 13.54 4.16
C ILE A 75 15.68 12.56 4.14
N SER A 76 15.83 11.37 3.54
CA SER A 76 14.78 10.36 3.50
C SER A 76 14.52 9.80 4.90
N SER A 77 13.25 9.52 5.16
CA SER A 77 12.74 8.94 6.39
C SER A 77 12.48 7.44 6.26
N LYS A 78 12.16 6.78 7.39
CA LYS A 78 11.71 5.39 7.38
C LYS A 78 10.42 5.19 6.58
N TYR A 79 9.55 6.19 6.53
CA TYR A 79 8.40 6.18 5.63
C TYR A 79 8.83 6.16 4.16
N ASP A 80 9.86 6.94 3.80
CA ASP A 80 10.39 6.98 2.43
C ASP A 80 11.04 5.66 2.01
N ASP A 81 11.55 4.83 2.95
CA ASP A 81 12.02 3.46 2.64
C ASP A 81 10.90 2.60 2.02
N PHE A 82 9.69 2.69 2.56
CA PHE A 82 8.54 1.94 2.05
C PHE A 82 8.12 2.44 0.67
N VAL A 83 8.14 3.77 0.47
CA VAL A 83 7.85 4.38 -0.84
C VAL A 83 8.89 3.96 -1.87
N TYR A 84 10.17 4.03 -1.51
CA TYR A 84 11.27 3.60 -2.37
C TYR A 84 11.13 2.13 -2.74
N THR A 85 10.93 1.25 -1.74
CA THR A 85 10.81 -0.20 -1.96
C THR A 85 9.68 -0.51 -2.95
N HIS A 86 8.50 0.08 -2.75
CA HIS A 86 7.37 -0.09 -3.67
C HIS A 86 7.68 0.45 -5.09
N MET A 87 8.43 1.54 -5.21
CA MET A 87 8.84 2.06 -6.51
C MET A 87 9.88 1.16 -7.20
N ASP A 88 10.85 0.62 -6.46
CA ASP A 88 11.87 -0.30 -6.98
C ASP A 88 11.25 -1.62 -7.45
N THR A 89 10.30 -2.16 -6.69
CA THR A 89 9.65 -3.44 -7.03
C THR A 89 8.46 -3.33 -7.97
N ASN A 90 8.10 -2.13 -8.45
CA ASN A 90 6.88 -1.87 -9.24
C ASN A 90 6.64 -2.87 -10.39
N VAL A 91 7.68 -3.20 -11.17
CA VAL A 91 7.57 -4.16 -12.30
C VAL A 91 7.44 -5.63 -11.87
N LYS A 92 7.69 -5.92 -10.59
CA LYS A 92 7.57 -7.25 -9.99
C LYS A 92 6.27 -7.41 -9.23
N ASP A 93 5.76 -6.37 -8.61
CA ASP A 93 4.58 -6.40 -7.75
C ASP A 93 3.27 -5.95 -8.44
N HIS A 94 3.30 -5.32 -9.62
CA HIS A 94 2.10 -4.97 -10.38
C HIS A 94 1.90 -5.84 -11.62
N PHE A 95 0.66 -6.29 -11.85
CA PHE A 95 0.27 -7.14 -13.00
C PHE A 95 1.05 -8.46 -13.10
N THR A 96 1.51 -8.97 -11.96
CA THR A 96 2.18 -10.27 -11.84
C THR A 96 1.44 -11.17 -10.85
N ALA A 97 1.84 -12.45 -10.80
CA ALA A 97 1.37 -13.38 -9.76
C ALA A 97 1.76 -12.94 -8.33
N LEU A 98 2.74 -12.04 -8.19
CA LEU A 98 3.17 -11.54 -6.89
C LEU A 98 2.29 -10.41 -6.34
N PHE A 99 1.38 -9.83 -7.13
CA PHE A 99 0.61 -8.65 -6.72
C PHE A 99 -0.06 -8.81 -5.35
N LEU A 100 -0.90 -9.82 -5.18
CA LEU A 100 -1.60 -10.05 -3.91
C LEU A 100 -0.66 -10.43 -2.74
N PRO A 101 0.24 -11.42 -2.87
CA PRO A 101 1.11 -11.80 -1.75
C PRO A 101 2.13 -10.70 -1.39
N TRP A 102 2.68 -9.98 -2.37
CA TRP A 102 3.62 -8.89 -2.14
C TRP A 102 2.96 -7.75 -1.38
N HIS A 103 1.78 -7.27 -1.81
CA HIS A 103 1.09 -6.17 -1.10
C HIS A 103 0.64 -6.58 0.31
N ARG A 104 0.23 -7.84 0.49
CA ARG A 104 -0.09 -8.37 1.83
C ARG A 104 1.12 -8.34 2.74
N TRP A 105 2.27 -8.82 2.27
CA TRP A 105 3.52 -8.81 3.02
C TRP A 105 4.02 -7.37 3.27
N PHE A 106 3.95 -6.49 2.28
CA PHE A 106 4.32 -5.09 2.38
C PHE A 106 3.52 -4.35 3.45
N LEU A 107 2.18 -4.51 3.47
CA LEU A 107 1.33 -3.93 4.51
C LEU A 107 1.58 -4.55 5.88
N TRP A 108 1.87 -5.85 5.96
CA TRP A 108 2.26 -6.49 7.21
C TRP A 108 3.59 -5.92 7.74
N GLN A 109 4.58 -5.71 6.88
CA GLN A 109 5.85 -5.12 7.25
C GLN A 109 5.68 -3.65 7.68
N PHE A 110 4.81 -2.89 7.01
CA PHE A 110 4.48 -1.52 7.40
C PHE A 110 3.82 -1.48 8.79
N GLU A 111 2.84 -2.34 9.04
CA GLU A 111 2.22 -2.52 10.35
C GLU A 111 3.24 -2.84 11.44
N LYS A 112 4.15 -3.80 11.17
CA LYS A 112 5.22 -4.16 12.10
C LYS A 112 6.18 -3.02 12.38
N THR A 113 6.59 -2.28 11.36
CA THR A 113 7.48 -1.14 11.58
C THR A 113 6.79 -0.02 12.38
N LEU A 114 5.48 0.20 12.20
CA LEU A 114 4.72 1.12 13.06
C LEU A 114 4.71 0.63 14.52
N GLN A 115 4.52 -0.67 14.74
CA GLN A 115 4.51 -1.29 16.07
C GLN A 115 5.89 -1.17 16.74
N ASP A 116 6.93 -1.62 16.04
CA ASP A 116 8.27 -1.78 16.60
C ASP A 116 9.03 -0.45 16.77
N GLN A 117 8.83 0.51 15.87
CA GLN A 117 9.61 1.77 15.86
C GLN A 117 8.83 2.99 16.33
N CYS A 118 7.50 2.93 16.31
CA CYS A 118 6.65 4.07 16.66
C CYS A 118 5.61 3.73 17.74
N GLY A 119 5.68 2.55 18.35
CA GLY A 119 4.83 2.17 19.49
C GLY A 119 3.35 2.07 19.12
N TYR A 120 3.00 1.85 17.86
CA TYR A 120 1.62 1.61 17.48
C TYR A 120 1.15 0.28 18.07
N GLU A 121 0.03 0.24 18.79
CA GLU A 121 -0.47 -1.00 19.39
C GLU A 121 -1.64 -1.62 18.58
N GLY A 122 -2.15 -0.88 17.59
CA GLY A 122 -3.28 -1.30 16.77
C GLY A 122 -2.89 -2.16 15.57
N ALA A 123 -3.92 -2.47 14.77
CA ALA A 123 -3.80 -3.09 13.46
C ALA A 123 -4.15 -2.07 12.36
N LEU A 124 -3.57 -2.21 11.17
CA LEU A 124 -3.83 -1.27 10.08
C LEU A 124 -5.34 -1.14 9.79
N PRO A 125 -5.89 0.08 9.76
CA PRO A 125 -7.26 0.28 9.34
C PRO A 125 -7.39 0.03 7.83
N TYR A 126 -8.61 -0.27 7.38
CA TYR A 126 -8.93 -0.32 5.96
C TYR A 126 -9.99 0.71 5.59
N TRP A 127 -9.93 1.17 4.35
CA TRP A 127 -10.94 2.06 3.78
C TRP A 127 -11.93 1.25 2.96
N ASP A 128 -13.17 1.18 3.43
CA ASP A 128 -14.28 0.61 2.68
C ASP A 128 -14.86 1.68 1.73
N TRP A 129 -14.30 1.70 0.53
CA TRP A 129 -14.58 2.70 -0.51
C TRP A 129 -15.96 2.52 -1.15
N SER A 130 -16.56 1.32 -1.12
CA SER A 130 -17.90 1.10 -1.71
C SER A 130 -19.01 1.85 -0.97
N LYS A 131 -18.78 2.32 0.25
CA LYS A 131 -19.72 3.19 0.98
C LYS A 131 -19.63 4.66 0.57
N ASP A 132 -18.53 5.05 -0.06
CA ASP A 132 -18.30 6.42 -0.51
C ASP A 132 -18.63 6.64 -1.98
N THR A 133 -18.79 5.55 -2.75
CA THR A 133 -19.22 5.63 -4.14
C THR A 133 -20.65 6.15 -4.26
N GLU A 134 -21.54 5.79 -3.34
CA GLU A 134 -22.95 6.22 -3.33
C GLU A 134 -23.13 7.64 -2.78
N THR A 135 -22.40 7.96 -1.71
CA THR A 135 -22.54 9.24 -0.99
C THR A 135 -21.62 10.34 -1.54
N GLY A 136 -20.71 9.99 -2.44
CA GLY A 136 -19.68 10.86 -2.99
C GLY A 136 -18.45 10.91 -2.09
N ILE A 137 -17.26 10.68 -2.68
CA ILE A 137 -16.01 10.57 -1.91
C ILE A 137 -15.69 11.79 -1.05
N HIS A 138 -16.14 12.98 -1.46
CA HIS A 138 -15.93 14.23 -0.73
C HIS A 138 -16.57 14.21 0.66
N ASN A 139 -17.60 13.38 0.86
CA ASN A 139 -18.28 13.19 2.12
C ASN A 139 -17.69 12.04 2.95
N SER A 140 -16.68 11.33 2.43
CA SER A 140 -16.08 10.22 3.16
C SER A 140 -15.43 10.74 4.46
N PRO A 141 -15.73 10.13 5.61
CA PRO A 141 -15.14 10.52 6.89
C PRO A 141 -13.63 10.27 6.97
N ILE A 142 -13.04 9.63 5.96
CA ILE A 142 -11.58 9.53 5.84
C ILE A 142 -10.95 10.89 5.52
N PHE A 143 -11.64 11.75 4.75
CA PHE A 143 -11.21 13.11 4.39
C PHE A 143 -11.68 14.15 5.41
N ASN A 144 -11.40 13.89 6.69
CA ASN A 144 -11.73 14.78 7.80
C ASN A 144 -10.61 15.82 8.03
N SER A 145 -10.98 17.07 8.33
CA SER A 145 -10.04 18.20 8.53
C SER A 145 -9.30 18.19 9.87
N SER A 146 -9.69 17.33 10.82
CA SER A 146 -9.07 17.25 12.15
C SER A 146 -7.56 17.04 12.05
N ALA A 147 -6.80 17.97 12.63
CA ALA A 147 -5.34 17.90 12.70
C ALA A 147 -4.80 16.70 13.50
N THR A 148 -5.67 15.93 14.15
CA THR A 148 -5.26 14.85 15.06
C THR A 148 -5.76 13.48 14.66
N TYR A 149 -6.93 13.38 14.03
CA TYR A 149 -7.53 12.10 13.65
C TYR A 149 -8.08 12.08 12.21
N GLY A 150 -7.89 13.15 11.44
CA GLY A 150 -8.33 13.26 10.06
C GLY A 150 -7.16 13.20 9.07
N LEU A 151 -7.38 12.65 7.88
CA LEU A 151 -6.37 12.65 6.82
C LEU A 151 -6.30 13.97 6.02
N GLY A 152 -7.19 14.91 6.31
CA GLY A 152 -7.34 16.17 5.60
C GLY A 152 -8.39 16.08 4.50
N THR A 153 -9.08 17.19 4.28
CA THR A 153 -10.11 17.35 3.26
C THR A 153 -9.51 17.28 1.86
N LEU A 154 -10.36 17.08 0.85
CA LEU A 154 -9.94 17.10 -0.54
C LEU A 154 -9.70 18.56 -0.99
N PRO A 155 -8.47 18.90 -1.39
CA PRO A 155 -8.12 20.24 -1.81
C PRO A 155 -8.63 20.57 -3.21
N THR A 156 -8.59 21.85 -3.58
CA THR A 156 -9.05 22.34 -4.89
C THR A 156 -7.89 22.91 -5.71
N SER A 157 -8.17 23.27 -6.97
CA SER A 157 -7.20 23.98 -7.80
C SER A 157 -6.71 25.30 -7.18
N ALA A 158 -7.51 25.94 -6.32
CA ALA A 158 -7.13 27.16 -5.61
C ALA A 158 -5.92 26.96 -4.67
N THR A 159 -5.72 25.74 -4.13
CA THR A 159 -4.55 25.40 -3.30
C THR A 159 -3.49 24.63 -4.09
N ASN A 160 -3.57 24.64 -5.42
CA ASN A 160 -2.79 23.76 -6.29
C ASN A 160 -2.88 22.28 -5.84
N TYR A 161 -4.08 21.87 -5.43
CA TYR A 161 -4.36 20.52 -4.90
C TYR A 161 -3.53 20.12 -3.68
N THR A 162 -2.91 21.06 -2.98
CA THR A 162 -2.18 20.82 -1.74
C THR A 162 -3.15 20.70 -0.58
N ILE A 163 -2.97 19.69 0.27
CA ILE A 163 -3.79 19.56 1.49
C ILE A 163 -3.48 20.71 2.45
N THR A 164 -4.51 21.32 3.03
CA THR A 164 -4.36 22.49 3.93
C THR A 164 -4.79 22.21 5.36
N ASP A 165 -5.28 21.01 5.63
CA ASP A 165 -5.76 20.56 6.94
C ASP A 165 -5.50 19.05 7.13
N GLY A 166 -5.96 18.51 8.26
CA GLY A 166 -5.71 17.12 8.64
C GLY A 166 -4.34 16.90 9.28
N ALA A 167 -4.10 15.68 9.74
CA ALA A 167 -2.91 15.34 10.51
C ALA A 167 -1.60 15.55 9.75
N PHE A 168 -1.62 15.52 8.41
CA PHE A 168 -0.42 15.56 7.58
C PHE A 168 -0.24 16.88 6.81
N TRP A 169 -1.02 17.92 7.11
CA TRP A 169 -1.07 19.15 6.28
C TRP A 169 0.29 19.81 6.07
N ASN A 170 1.18 19.77 7.07
CA ASN A 170 2.52 20.37 7.03
C ASN A 170 3.65 19.32 6.91
N ILE A 171 3.34 18.09 6.50
CA ILE A 171 4.37 17.07 6.36
C ILE A 171 5.06 17.22 5.00
N THR A 172 6.40 17.19 5.02
CA THR A 172 7.19 17.09 3.80
C THR A 172 7.62 15.65 3.61
N ARG A 173 7.33 15.09 2.42
CA ARG A 173 7.86 13.79 1.97
C ARG A 173 9.13 14.03 1.19
N ALA A 174 10.22 13.35 1.54
CA ALA A 174 11.52 13.59 0.92
C ALA A 174 11.64 12.89 -0.43
N TYR A 175 11.04 11.71 -0.57
CA TYR A 175 11.13 10.86 -1.75
C TYR A 175 9.85 10.90 -2.60
N PRO A 176 9.93 10.82 -3.95
CA PRO A 176 11.12 10.81 -4.81
C PRO A 176 11.78 12.18 -5.01
N LYS A 177 11.04 13.24 -4.69
CA LYS A 177 11.53 14.63 -4.61
C LYS A 177 10.85 15.29 -3.41
N PRO A 178 11.47 16.23 -2.69
CA PRO A 178 10.82 16.93 -1.59
C PRO A 178 9.51 17.58 -2.02
N HIS A 179 8.41 17.21 -1.37
CA HIS A 179 7.07 17.73 -1.67
C HIS A 179 6.15 17.66 -0.45
N ILE A 180 5.11 18.48 -0.49
CA ILE A 180 3.96 18.38 0.40
C ILE A 180 2.88 17.53 -0.26
N ILE A 181 1.99 16.95 0.55
CA ILE A 181 0.96 16.04 0.04
C ILE A 181 -0.03 16.81 -0.83
N GLN A 182 -0.25 16.31 -2.04
CA GLN A 182 -1.28 16.80 -2.95
C GLN A 182 -2.32 15.72 -3.21
N ARG A 183 -3.57 16.12 -3.40
CA ARG A 183 -4.70 15.25 -3.76
C ARG A 183 -5.55 15.90 -4.85
N ASN A 184 -5.28 15.54 -6.09
CA ASN A 184 -6.15 15.91 -7.21
C ASN A 184 -7.12 14.76 -7.47
N PHE A 185 -8.21 14.69 -6.70
CA PHE A 185 -9.21 13.64 -6.86
C PHE A 185 -10.07 13.89 -8.09
N THR A 186 -10.34 12.83 -8.86
CA THR A 186 -11.27 12.83 -9.98
C THR A 186 -12.24 11.66 -9.87
N THR A 187 -13.52 11.90 -10.16
CA THR A 187 -14.52 10.83 -10.32
C THR A 187 -14.38 10.11 -11.65
N GLN A 188 -13.54 10.58 -12.59
CA GLN A 188 -13.32 10.00 -13.91
C GLN A 188 -11.88 9.43 -14.01
N PRO A 189 -11.63 8.22 -13.51
CA PRO A 189 -10.27 7.68 -13.42
C PRO A 189 -9.65 7.36 -14.78
N PHE A 190 -10.47 7.16 -15.82
CA PHE A 190 -10.03 6.77 -17.17
C PHE A 190 -9.94 7.93 -18.15
N LYS A 191 -10.08 9.18 -17.67
CA LYS A 191 -9.89 10.38 -18.49
C LYS A 191 -8.46 10.52 -18.99
N THR A 192 -7.53 9.97 -18.22
CA THR A 192 -6.14 9.75 -18.61
C THR A 192 -5.95 8.26 -18.87
N GLN A 193 -4.82 7.86 -19.46
CA GLN A 193 -4.46 6.44 -19.60
C GLN A 193 -3.45 6.06 -18.50
N PRO A 194 -3.89 5.76 -17.26
CA PRO A 194 -2.98 5.47 -16.16
C PRO A 194 -2.41 4.05 -16.21
N PHE A 195 -2.98 3.17 -17.03
CA PHE A 195 -2.64 1.76 -17.11
C PHE A 195 -2.06 1.39 -18.48
N PRO A 196 -1.27 0.30 -18.59
CA PRO A 196 -0.72 -0.15 -19.86
C PRO A 196 -1.77 -0.69 -20.85
N PHE A 197 -3.04 -0.73 -20.46
CA PHE A 197 -4.18 -1.10 -21.29
C PHE A 197 -5.15 0.08 -21.42
N ALA A 198 -5.88 0.12 -22.53
CA ALA A 198 -6.84 1.17 -22.84
C ALA A 198 -8.23 0.83 -22.27
N PHE A 199 -8.95 1.86 -21.84
CA PHE A 199 -10.37 1.79 -21.55
C PHE A 199 -11.12 2.49 -22.68
N LYS A 200 -12.26 1.95 -23.13
CA LYS A 200 -13.02 2.56 -24.24
C LYS A 200 -13.76 3.84 -23.83
N ASP A 201 -14.24 3.89 -22.59
CA ASP A 201 -15.02 5.01 -22.08
C ASP A 201 -14.18 5.85 -21.09
N HIS A 202 -13.56 6.90 -21.61
CA HIS A 202 -12.71 7.80 -20.83
C HIS A 202 -13.49 8.74 -19.90
N GLU A 203 -14.79 8.95 -20.18
CA GLU A 203 -15.64 9.83 -19.37
C GLU A 203 -16.39 9.05 -18.28
N MET A 204 -16.25 7.71 -18.26
CA MET A 204 -16.84 6.82 -17.26
C MET A 204 -16.45 7.24 -15.84
N THR A 205 -17.47 7.35 -14.99
CA THR A 205 -17.26 7.64 -13.57
C THR A 205 -16.84 6.39 -12.80
N ALA A 206 -16.08 6.54 -11.73
CA ALA A 206 -15.65 5.47 -10.83
C ALA A 206 -16.82 4.71 -10.18
N ALA A 207 -18.01 5.32 -10.11
CA ALA A 207 -19.22 4.69 -9.57
C ALA A 207 -19.98 3.85 -10.62
N THR A 208 -19.63 3.97 -11.90
CA THR A 208 -20.30 3.26 -12.99
C THR A 208 -19.85 1.79 -13.00
N THR A 209 -20.80 0.86 -12.83
CA THR A 209 -20.55 -0.56 -13.08
C THR A 209 -20.47 -0.83 -14.57
N PHE A 210 -19.46 -1.58 -15.03
CA PHE A 210 -19.33 -2.01 -16.41
C PHE A 210 -19.32 -3.53 -16.54
N ALA A 211 -19.93 -4.03 -17.62
CA ALA A 211 -19.80 -5.43 -18.04
C ALA A 211 -18.43 -5.63 -18.72
N PRO A 212 -17.85 -6.84 -18.70
CA PRO A 212 -16.56 -7.12 -19.31
C PRO A 212 -16.43 -6.68 -20.79
N GLU A 213 -17.55 -6.66 -21.51
CA GLU A 213 -17.64 -6.24 -22.92
C GLU A 213 -17.34 -4.74 -23.15
N ARG A 214 -17.42 -3.91 -22.10
CA ARG A 214 -17.17 -2.46 -22.15
C ARG A 214 -15.73 -2.07 -21.78
N MET A 215 -14.89 -3.03 -21.38
CA MET A 215 -13.43 -2.83 -21.26
C MET A 215 -12.79 -2.73 -22.65
#